data_AF-A0A844YJU1-F1
#
_entry.id   AF-A0A844YJU1-F1
#
_cell.length_a   1.000
_cell.length_b   1.000
_cell.length_c   1.000
_cell.angle_alpha   90.00
_cell.angle_beta   90.00
_cell.angle_gamma   90.00
#
_symmetry.space_group_name_H-M   'P 1'
#
loop_
_entity.id
_entity.type
_entity.pdbx_description
1 polymer ?
#
loop_
_entity_poly.entity_id
_entity_poly.type
_entity_poly.pdbx_seq_one_letter_code
_entity_poly.pdbx_strand_id
1 'polypeptide(L)'
;MADRKTIFVAFAMKDKAQRDLLRGQSLNTDCPFEYIDMSVKEPYDKDWKERVATRIRRSDGVIALISENSLASSGQKWEISCAKGEGVPLRGFWAYTNDRTNVEGVNTKVWTWDNITAFIDSL
;
A
#
# COMPACT_ATOMS: atom_id res chain seq x y z
N MET A 1 -24.46 7.43 -3.55
CA MET A 1 -23.12 7.41 -4.17
C MET A 1 -22.18 7.02 -3.06
N ALA A 2 -21.57 5.84 -3.10
CA ALA A 2 -20.60 5.45 -2.06
C ALA A 2 -19.38 6.38 -2.19
N ASP A 3 -19.00 7.05 -1.11
CA ASP A 3 -17.82 7.93 -1.07
C ASP A 3 -16.58 7.15 -1.50
N ARG A 4 -15.86 7.68 -2.50
CA ARG A 4 -14.61 7.07 -2.99
C ARG A 4 -13.53 7.23 -1.93
N LYS A 5 -12.94 6.12 -1.48
CA LYS A 5 -11.82 6.10 -0.53
C LYS A 5 -10.49 6.30 -1.26
N THR A 6 -9.57 7.04 -0.68
CA THR A 6 -8.22 7.25 -1.20
C THR A 6 -7.24 6.31 -0.51
N ILE A 7 -6.56 5.45 -1.27
CA ILE A 7 -5.64 4.44 -0.72
C ILE A 7 -4.21 4.67 -1.17
N PHE A 8 -3.28 4.68 -0.22
CA PHE A 8 -1.85 4.65 -0.53
C PHE A 8 -1.37 3.20 -0.67
N VAL A 9 -0.60 2.90 -1.72
CA VAL A 9 -0.03 1.56 -1.92
C VAL A 9 1.48 1.60 -1.69
N ALA A 10 1.93 0.95 -0.61
CA ALA A 10 3.33 0.79 -0.26
C ALA A 10 3.86 -0.56 -0.78
N PHE A 11 4.88 -0.55 -1.64
CA PHE A 11 5.45 -1.76 -2.24
C PHE A 11 6.95 -1.64 -2.48
N ALA A 12 7.65 -2.76 -2.59
CA ALA A 12 9.05 -2.75 -3.03
C ALA A 12 9.11 -2.55 -4.54
N MET A 13 10.03 -1.73 -5.05
CA MET A 13 10.12 -1.44 -6.50
C MET A 13 10.26 -2.70 -7.38
N LYS A 14 10.83 -3.78 -6.84
CA LYS A 14 10.93 -5.09 -7.50
C LYS A 14 9.56 -5.75 -7.73
N ASP A 15 8.54 -5.38 -6.96
CA ASP A 15 7.16 -5.88 -7.05
C ASP A 15 6.24 -4.93 -7.82
N LYS A 16 6.81 -4.03 -8.62
CA LYS A 16 6.04 -3.09 -9.44
C LYS A 16 4.95 -3.77 -10.28
N ALA A 17 5.22 -4.96 -10.80
CA ALA A 17 4.22 -5.74 -11.55
C ALA A 17 2.97 -6.05 -10.70
N GLN A 18 3.15 -6.37 -9.42
CA GLN A 18 2.03 -6.64 -8.50
C GLN A 18 1.26 -5.36 -8.19
N ARG A 19 1.96 -4.24 -8.00
CA ARG A 19 1.30 -2.94 -7.91
C ARG A 19 0.51 -2.63 -9.19
N ASP A 20 1.04 -2.91 -10.38
CA ASP A 20 0.35 -2.68 -11.65
C ASP A 20 -0.88 -3.59 -11.84
N LEU A 21 -0.88 -4.79 -11.25
CA LEU A 21 -2.06 -5.66 -11.22
C LEU A 21 -3.15 -5.13 -10.28
N LEU A 22 -2.78 -4.75 -9.05
CA LEU A 22 -3.70 -4.08 -8.12
C LEU A 22 -4.25 -2.80 -8.73
N ARG A 23 -3.39 -2.08 -9.48
CA ARG A 23 -3.73 -0.91 -10.27
C ARG A 23 -4.84 -1.21 -11.26
N GLY A 24 -4.66 -2.27 -12.06
CA GLY A 24 -5.62 -2.68 -13.08
C GLY A 24 -6.97 -3.10 -12.48
N GLN A 25 -6.96 -3.73 -11.31
CA GLN A 25 -8.19 -4.17 -10.62
C GLN A 25 -9.11 -2.98 -10.27
N SER A 26 -8.55 -1.85 -9.83
CA SER A 26 -9.39 -0.68 -9.52
C SER A 26 -10.02 -0.02 -10.74
N LEU A 27 -9.45 -0.23 -11.93
CA LEU A 27 -9.94 0.37 -13.17
C LEU A 27 -11.08 -0.43 -13.81
N ASN A 28 -11.30 -1.68 -13.38
CA ASN A 28 -12.15 -2.64 -14.07
C ASN A 28 -13.48 -2.95 -13.35
N THR A 29 -13.83 -2.21 -12.29
CA THR A 29 -15.01 -2.48 -11.47
C THR A 29 -15.48 -1.22 -10.75
N ASP A 30 -16.72 -1.21 -10.21
CA ASP A 30 -17.24 -0.29 -9.19
C ASP A 30 -16.36 -0.35 -7.92
N CYS A 31 -15.09 0.02 -8.07
CA CYS A 31 -14.10 -0.06 -7.02
C CYS A 31 -14.34 1.16 -6.13
N PRO A 32 -14.66 0.99 -4.84
CA PRO A 32 -14.97 2.10 -3.96
C PRO A 32 -13.75 2.94 -3.59
N PHE A 33 -12.58 2.69 -4.20
CA PHE A 33 -11.35 3.36 -3.86
C PHE A 33 -10.48 3.73 -5.07
N GLU A 34 -9.80 4.85 -4.95
CA GLU A 34 -8.78 5.35 -5.87
C GLU A 34 -7.41 5.19 -5.20
N TYR A 35 -6.50 4.43 -5.82
CA TYR A 35 -5.14 4.37 -5.32
C TYR A 35 -4.31 5.50 -5.94
N ILE A 36 -3.37 6.03 -5.17
CA ILE A 36 -2.37 6.96 -5.68
C ILE A 36 -1.00 6.29 -5.59
N ASP A 37 -0.48 5.89 -6.75
CA ASP A 37 0.90 5.40 -6.86
C ASP A 37 1.87 6.55 -6.86
N MET A 38 2.60 6.62 -5.76
CA MET A 38 3.44 7.74 -5.42
C MET A 38 4.89 7.33 -5.23
N SER A 39 5.27 6.13 -5.69
CA SER A 39 6.62 5.61 -5.62
C SER A 39 7.61 6.61 -6.18
N VAL A 40 8.52 7.03 -5.31
CA VAL A 40 9.57 7.98 -5.65
C VAL A 40 10.64 7.23 -6.44
N LYS A 41 10.84 7.62 -7.70
CA LYS A 41 11.86 7.01 -8.57
C LYS A 41 13.30 7.32 -8.10
N GLU A 42 13.50 8.34 -7.26
CA GLU A 42 14.82 8.76 -6.79
C GLU A 42 14.80 9.18 -5.30
N PRO A 43 15.40 8.40 -4.39
CA PRO A 43 15.55 8.75 -2.97
C PRO A 43 16.46 9.96 -2.70
N TYR A 44 16.99 10.62 -3.75
CA TYR A 44 17.97 11.69 -3.67
C TYR A 44 17.37 13.09 -3.49
N ASP A 45 16.05 13.24 -3.65
CA ASP A 45 15.36 14.52 -3.42
C ASP A 45 15.15 14.72 -1.91
N LYS A 46 15.75 15.76 -1.30
CA LYS A 46 15.69 15.98 0.17
C LYS A 46 14.26 15.97 0.73
N ASP A 47 13.27 16.30 -0.11
CA ASP A 47 11.88 16.49 0.30
C ASP A 47 10.98 15.28 -0.02
N TRP A 48 11.53 14.17 -0.51
CA TRP A 48 10.72 13.03 -0.93
C TRP A 48 9.89 12.46 0.23
N LYS A 49 10.47 12.42 1.44
CA LYS A 49 9.79 11.94 2.65
C LYS A 49 8.63 12.83 3.04
N GLU A 50 8.79 14.15 2.99
CA GLU A 50 7.72 15.09 3.36
C GLU A 50 6.53 14.99 2.39
N ARG A 51 6.82 14.84 1.10
CA ARG A 51 5.79 14.62 0.07
C ARG A 51 5.05 13.31 0.30
N VAL A 52 5.76 12.21 0.55
CA VAL A 52 5.15 10.90 0.80
C VAL A 52 4.36 10.92 2.11
N ALA A 53 4.87 11.53 3.18
CA ALA A 53 4.16 11.69 4.44
C ALA A 53 2.84 12.46 4.25
N THR A 54 2.87 13.55 3.48
CA THR A 54 1.66 14.33 3.17
C THR A 54 0.61 13.50 2.41
N ARG A 55 1.05 12.62 1.51
CA ARG A 55 0.16 11.72 0.75
C ARG A 55 -0.45 10.64 1.64
N ILE A 56 0.37 10.01 2.49
CA ILE A 56 -0.08 9.02 3.46
C ILE A 56 -1.12 9.64 4.40
N ARG A 57 -0.85 10.83 4.96
CA ARG A 57 -1.77 11.54 5.86
C ARG A 57 -3.11 11.90 5.21
N ARG A 58 -3.12 12.14 3.90
CA ARG A 58 -4.35 12.46 3.13
C ARG A 58 -5.10 11.23 2.62
N SER A 59 -4.56 10.04 2.83
CA SER A 59 -5.19 8.79 2.42
C SER A 59 -6.09 8.28 3.54
N ASP A 60 -7.23 7.69 3.18
CA ASP A 60 -8.13 7.03 4.13
C ASP A 60 -7.51 5.74 4.68
N GLY A 61 -6.62 5.10 3.92
CA GLY A 61 -5.89 3.91 4.34
C GLY A 61 -4.65 3.62 3.51
N VAL A 62 -3.84 2.68 4.01
CA VAL A 62 -2.62 2.20 3.37
C VAL A 62 -2.68 0.69 3.15
N ILE A 63 -2.44 0.29 1.91
CA ILE A 63 -2.21 -1.10 1.52
C ILE A 63 -0.71 -1.32 1.34
N ALA A 64 -0.13 -2.25 2.08
CA ALA A 64 1.24 -2.69 1.89
C ALA A 64 1.26 -4.00 1.10
N LEU A 65 1.85 -4.01 -0.11
CA LEU A 65 2.12 -5.24 -0.85
C LEU A 65 3.38 -5.90 -0.29
N ILE A 66 3.19 -6.98 0.44
CA ILE A 66 4.24 -7.68 1.17
C ILE A 66 4.81 -8.79 0.29
N SER A 67 6.13 -8.78 0.17
CA SER A 67 6.89 -9.87 -0.42
C SER A 67 8.25 -10.03 0.27
N GLU A 68 9.04 -11.02 -0.12
CA GLU A 68 10.45 -11.14 0.29
C GLU A 68 11.25 -9.85 0.02
N ASN A 69 10.92 -9.12 -1.06
CA ASN A 69 11.57 -7.85 -1.41
C ASN A 69 11.27 -6.74 -0.39
N SER A 70 10.17 -6.84 0.35
CA SER A 70 9.82 -5.88 1.41
C SER A 70 10.85 -5.85 2.54
N LEU A 71 11.53 -6.96 2.80
CA LEU A 71 12.57 -7.03 3.83
C LEU A 71 13.81 -6.21 3.46
N ALA A 72 14.06 -5.98 2.17
CA ALA A 72 15.19 -5.17 1.69
C ALA A 72 14.79 -3.75 1.27
N SER A 73 13.50 -3.45 1.12
CA SER A 73 13.02 -2.17 0.64
C SER A 73 12.99 -1.11 1.74
N SER A 74 14.01 -0.25 1.78
CA SER A 74 14.07 0.88 2.71
C SER A 74 12.93 1.88 2.52
N GLY A 75 12.53 2.12 1.27
CA GLY A 75 11.38 2.98 0.94
C GLY A 75 10.08 2.44 1.52
N GLN A 76 9.76 1.18 1.26
CA GLN A 76 8.54 0.56 1.77
C GLN A 76 8.51 0.49 3.30
N LYS A 77 9.65 0.17 3.93
CA LYS A 77 9.76 0.19 5.40
C LYS A 77 9.48 1.57 5.98
N TRP A 78 10.00 2.61 5.34
CA TRP A 78 9.76 3.98 5.77
C TRP A 78 8.28 4.38 5.60
N GLU A 79 7.65 4.03 4.48
CA GLU A 79 6.22 4.26 4.23
C GLU A 79 5.33 3.58 5.28
N ILE A 80 5.60 2.31 5.58
CA ILE A 80 4.90 1.54 6.63
C ILE A 80 5.07 2.20 8.00
N SER A 81 6.30 2.63 8.34
CA SER A 81 6.56 3.31 9.59
C SER A 81 5.86 4.67 9.67
N CYS A 82 5.81 5.40 8.55
CA CYS A 82 5.13 6.69 8.47
C CYS A 82 3.62 6.51 8.67
N ALA A 83 2.98 5.56 7.97
CA ALA A 83 1.56 5.27 8.16
C ALA A 83 1.20 4.94 9.61
N LYS A 84 2.02 4.10 10.27
CA LYS A 84 1.85 3.78 11.70
C LYS A 84 2.01 5.02 12.59
N GLY A 85 3.03 5.85 12.34
CA GLY A 85 3.29 7.05 13.12
C GLY A 85 2.20 8.12 12.96
N GLU A 86 1.62 8.22 11.77
CA GLU A 86 0.51 9.13 11.45
C GLU A 86 -0.86 8.58 11.86
N GLY A 87 -0.93 7.33 12.36
CA GLY A 87 -2.18 6.69 12.76
C GLY A 87 -3.11 6.31 11.61
N VAL A 88 -2.60 6.28 10.37
CA VAL A 88 -3.39 5.91 9.19
C VAL A 88 -3.60 4.40 9.17
N PRO A 89 -4.84 3.90 8.96
CA PRO A 89 -5.12 2.47 8.89
C PRO A 89 -4.22 1.76 7.88
N LEU A 90 -3.56 0.68 8.31
CA LEU A 90 -2.58 -0.06 7.50
C LEU A 90 -2.93 -1.54 7.44
N ARG A 91 -2.98 -2.09 6.21
CA ARG A 91 -3.15 -3.53 5.96
C ARG A 91 -2.11 -4.06 5.00
N GLY A 92 -1.50 -5.19 5.33
CA GLY A 92 -0.63 -5.92 4.43
C GLY A 92 -1.39 -6.94 3.59
N PHE A 93 -0.95 -7.12 2.34
CA PHE A 93 -1.38 -8.22 1.49
C PHE A 93 -0.17 -8.89 0.84
N TRP A 94 -0.11 -10.22 0.86
CA TRP A 94 0.98 -10.92 0.16
C TRP A 94 0.84 -10.73 -1.34
N ALA A 95 1.89 -10.18 -1.95
CA ALA A 95 1.92 -9.84 -3.37
C ALA A 95 2.00 -11.09 -4.26
N TYR A 96 2.46 -12.22 -3.73
CA TYR A 96 2.58 -13.50 -4.43
C TYR A 96 1.91 -14.62 -3.63
N THR A 97 1.36 -15.61 -4.33
CA THR A 97 0.57 -16.71 -3.72
C THR A 97 1.41 -17.59 -2.79
N ASN A 98 2.67 -17.83 -3.15
CA ASN A 98 3.60 -18.72 -2.44
C ASN A 98 4.48 -17.95 -1.44
N ASP A 99 4.24 -16.66 -1.27
CA ASP A 99 4.98 -15.81 -0.34
C ASP A 99 4.19 -15.66 0.98
N ARG A 100 4.90 -15.82 2.09
CA ARG A 100 4.38 -15.64 3.46
C ARG A 100 5.32 -14.77 4.29
N THR A 101 6.07 -13.90 3.64
CA THR A 101 6.97 -12.95 4.28
C THR A 101 6.22 -12.18 5.35
N ASN A 102 6.83 -12.13 6.53
CA ASN A 102 6.29 -11.40 7.67
C ASN A 102 7.05 -10.08 7.82
N VAL A 103 6.32 -8.97 7.77
CA VAL A 103 6.85 -7.64 8.08
C VAL A 103 6.33 -7.23 9.43
N GLU A 104 7.24 -6.95 10.35
CA GLU A 104 6.92 -6.70 11.75
C GLU A 104 5.91 -5.55 11.92
N GLY A 105 4.87 -5.82 12.71
CA GLY A 105 3.78 -4.90 12.98
C GLY A 105 2.89 -4.59 11.77
N VAL A 106 2.95 -5.37 10.69
CA VAL A 106 1.98 -5.29 9.58
C VAL A 106 1.10 -6.53 9.60
N ASN A 107 -0.20 -6.34 9.85
CA ASN A 107 -1.17 -7.44 9.76
C ASN A 107 -1.37 -7.79 8.28
N THR A 108 -0.80 -8.92 7.86
CA THR A 108 -0.77 -9.32 6.45
C THR A 108 -1.80 -10.41 6.17
N LYS A 109 -2.56 -10.24 5.09
CA LYS A 109 -3.61 -11.17 4.64
C LYS A 109 -3.33 -11.67 3.22
N VAL A 110 -4.03 -12.73 2.83
CA VAL A 110 -3.98 -13.21 1.45
C VAL A 110 -4.64 -12.17 0.55
N TRP A 111 -4.01 -11.84 -0.57
CA TRP A 111 -4.60 -11.00 -1.60
C TRP A 111 -5.78 -11.73 -2.25
N THR A 112 -6.97 -11.39 -1.78
CA THR A 112 -8.27 -11.79 -2.34
C THR A 112 -9.15 -10.56 -2.36
N TRP A 113 -10.17 -10.57 -3.22
CA TRP A 113 -11.13 -9.48 -3.29
C TRP A 113 -11.80 -9.22 -1.94
N ASP A 114 -12.30 -10.28 -1.30
CA ASP A 114 -13.00 -10.20 -0.02
C ASP A 114 -12.15 -9.53 1.07
N ASN A 115 -10.86 -9.87 1.16
CA ASN A 115 -9.98 -9.27 2.16
C ASN A 115 -9.66 -7.79 1.84
N ILE A 116 -9.58 -7.42 0.56
CA ILE A 116 -9.38 -6.01 0.16
C ILE A 116 -10.64 -5.22 0.48
N THR A 117 -11.81 -5.67 0.01
CA THR A 117 -13.09 -5.01 0.27
C THR A 117 -13.35 -4.86 1.77
N ALA A 118 -13.15 -5.93 2.55
CA ALA A 118 -13.32 -5.86 4.01
C ALA A 118 -12.39 -4.85 4.69
N PHE A 119 -11.18 -4.62 4.15
CA PHE A 119 -10.32 -3.56 4.63
C PHE A 119 -10.87 -2.18 4.25
N ILE A 120 -11.24 -1.98 2.98
CA ILE A 120 -11.74 -0.69 2.50
C ILE A 120 -13.04 -0.28 3.21
N ASP A 121 -13.96 -1.21 3.43
CA ASP A 121 -15.23 -0.97 4.13
C ASP A 121 -15.02 -0.65 5.61
N SER A 122 -13.85 -0.99 6.18
CA SER A 122 -13.48 -0.68 7.56
C SER A 122 -12.86 0.71 7.76
N LEU A 123 -12.59 1.44 6.67
CA LEU A 123 -12.01 2.80 6.67
C LEU A 123 -13.10 3.86 6.73
#